data_AF-A0AAD5L6G1-F1
#
_entry.id   AF-A0AAD5L6G1-F1
#
_cell.length_a   1.000
_cell.length_b   1.000
_cell.length_c   1.000
_cell.angle_alpha   90.00
_cell.angle_beta   90.00
_cell.angle_gamma   90.00
#
_symmetry.space_group_name_H-M   'P 1'
#
loop_
_entity.id
_entity.type
_entity.pdbx_description
1 polymer ?
#
loop_
_entity_poly.entity_id
_entity_poly.type
_entity_poly.pdbx_seq_one_letter_code
_entity_poly.pdbx_strand_id
1 'polypeptide(L)'
;MRAPPTMAPVSLLLLLLCTSAPVVSALAGDGATLTNAPLDVPKTGEPATVSVDDTGRSIIKLSPSCSSFEIAFRKAVGVTVSCAKPSMAPWTAPIKDYVIVRLNPGSQLIIAKSDDPVLGRLSFSALSQDTPQPLVTIAPQALEGLTSLARLFFDRIDFSERSVALTLSSRLTDLLFQFTNAEDVSISSVDPKTSSLSSVTLSYTDVKVLPGVLYERKYKPGFQVLGLTV
;
A
#
# COMPACT_ATOMS: atom_id res chain seq x y z
N MET A 1 76.34 23.15 -29.10
CA MET A 1 76.73 21.81 -29.63
C MET A 1 76.04 20.78 -28.75
N ARG A 2 74.98 20.12 -29.26
CA ARG A 2 74.92 18.71 -29.71
C ARG A 2 75.03 17.65 -28.58
N ALA A 3 73.98 16.83 -28.49
CA ALA A 3 73.66 15.68 -27.61
C ALA A 3 74.68 14.50 -27.72
N PRO A 4 74.66 13.38 -26.93
CA PRO A 4 73.49 12.66 -26.36
C PRO A 4 73.63 12.07 -24.92
N PRO A 5 72.55 11.42 -24.40
CA PRO A 5 72.50 10.78 -23.09
C PRO A 5 72.69 9.24 -23.14
N THR A 6 73.00 8.63 -21.99
CA THR A 6 73.11 7.18 -21.79
C THR A 6 72.01 6.67 -20.83
N MET A 7 71.57 5.44 -21.07
CA MET A 7 70.31 4.77 -20.69
C MET A 7 70.13 4.40 -19.19
N ALA A 8 68.85 4.44 -18.75
CA ALA A 8 68.01 3.44 -18.00
C ALA A 8 68.57 2.69 -16.76
N PRO A 9 67.76 2.26 -15.74
CA PRO A 9 66.42 1.65 -15.92
C PRO A 9 65.32 1.88 -14.84
N VAL A 10 64.08 1.61 -15.31
CA VAL A 10 62.96 0.91 -14.64
C VAL A 10 62.52 1.36 -13.23
N SER A 11 61.31 1.92 -13.17
CA SER A 11 60.36 1.51 -12.13
C SER A 11 58.91 1.62 -12.61
N LEU A 12 58.24 0.51 -12.36
CA LEU A 12 56.87 0.15 -12.58
C LEU A 12 55.99 0.92 -11.58
N LEU A 13 54.95 1.64 -12.01
CA LEU A 13 53.82 1.91 -11.12
C LEU A 13 52.50 2.11 -11.88
N LEU A 14 51.60 1.19 -11.58
CA LEU A 14 50.17 1.07 -11.88
C LEU A 14 49.44 2.33 -12.42
N LEU A 15 48.85 2.17 -13.61
CA LEU A 15 47.64 2.89 -14.01
C LEU A 15 46.46 2.35 -13.18
N LEU A 16 45.97 3.14 -12.22
CA LEU A 16 44.63 2.97 -11.68
C LEU A 16 43.63 3.47 -12.74
N LEU A 17 42.94 2.54 -13.40
CA LEU A 17 41.71 2.85 -14.14
C LEU A 17 40.62 3.21 -13.13
N CYS A 18 40.24 4.48 -13.05
CA CYS A 18 38.96 4.89 -12.48
C CYS A 18 37.83 4.39 -13.40
N THR A 19 37.35 3.18 -13.15
CA THR A 19 36.09 2.71 -13.71
C THR A 19 34.97 3.34 -12.87
N SER A 20 34.19 4.22 -13.51
CA SER A 20 32.95 4.75 -12.97
C SER A 20 31.98 3.59 -12.78
N ALA A 21 31.84 3.09 -11.55
CA ALA A 21 30.76 2.20 -11.20
C ALA A 21 29.43 2.97 -11.35
N PRO A 22 28.42 2.40 -12.04
CA PRO A 22 27.09 3.00 -12.02
C PRO A 22 26.57 2.93 -10.59
N VAL A 23 26.13 4.07 -10.07
CA VAL A 23 25.34 4.15 -8.85
C VAL A 23 24.02 3.43 -9.14
N VAL A 24 23.96 2.14 -8.83
CA VAL A 24 22.71 1.41 -8.73
C VAL A 24 21.97 2.03 -7.57
N SER A 25 21.01 2.90 -7.88
CA SER A 25 20.02 3.36 -6.91
C SER A 25 19.31 2.10 -6.40
N ALA A 26 19.60 1.74 -5.15
CA ALA A 26 18.83 0.74 -4.44
C ALA A 26 17.39 1.24 -4.39
N LEU A 27 16.52 0.68 -5.25
CA LEU A 27 15.08 0.74 -5.01
C LEU A 27 14.88 0.24 -3.58
N ALA A 28 14.33 1.11 -2.74
CA ALA A 28 13.88 0.76 -1.42
C ALA A 28 12.91 -0.44 -1.55
N GLY A 29 13.45 -1.62 -1.25
CA GLY A 29 12.70 -2.84 -1.10
C GLY A 29 11.90 -2.75 0.18
N ASP A 30 10.70 -2.23 0.07
CA ASP A 30 9.57 -2.56 0.95
C ASP A 30 8.27 -2.40 0.14
N GLY A 31 8.31 -2.87 -1.11
CA GLY A 31 7.10 -3.26 -1.81
C GLY A 31 6.51 -4.42 -1.04
N ALA A 32 5.19 -4.39 -0.79
CA ALA A 32 4.45 -5.48 -0.18
C ALA A 32 4.81 -6.79 -0.89
N THR A 33 5.77 -7.53 -0.33
CA THR A 33 6.20 -8.80 -0.88
C THR A 33 4.96 -9.68 -0.83
N LEU A 34 4.55 -10.18 -1.99
CA LEU A 34 3.58 -11.26 -2.10
C LEU A 34 4.07 -12.38 -1.20
N THR A 35 3.53 -12.45 0.01
CA THR A 35 3.83 -13.49 0.97
C THR A 35 3.27 -14.78 0.39
N ASN A 36 4.15 -15.67 -0.04
CA ASN A 36 3.82 -17.04 -0.46
C ASN A 36 3.42 -17.93 0.74
N ALA A 37 3.01 -17.35 1.87
CA ALA A 37 2.46 -18.10 2.99
C ALA A 37 1.25 -18.90 2.49
N PRO A 38 1.06 -20.17 2.90
CA PRO A 38 -0.12 -20.93 2.56
C PRO A 38 -1.37 -20.14 2.99
N LEU A 39 -2.10 -19.62 2.00
CA LEU A 39 -3.31 -18.87 2.27
C LEU A 39 -4.44 -19.85 2.51
N ASP A 40 -4.87 -19.97 3.77
CA ASP A 40 -6.04 -20.76 4.13
C ASP A 40 -7.22 -20.37 3.25
N VAL A 41 -7.76 -21.34 2.52
CA VAL A 41 -8.90 -21.13 1.64
C VAL A 41 -10.15 -21.02 2.51
N PRO A 42 -10.99 -19.99 2.30
CA PRO A 42 -12.29 -19.90 2.97
C PRO A 42 -13.09 -21.18 2.86
N LYS A 43 -13.63 -21.65 3.98
CA LYS A 43 -14.52 -22.82 3.98
C LYS A 43 -15.77 -22.49 3.18
N THR A 44 -16.41 -23.51 2.61
CA THR A 44 -17.65 -23.34 1.88
C THR A 44 -18.72 -22.70 2.77
N GLY A 45 -19.30 -21.58 2.32
CA GLY A 45 -20.31 -20.83 3.07
C GLY A 45 -19.76 -19.76 4.02
N GLU A 46 -18.44 -19.66 4.20
CA GLU A 46 -17.81 -18.56 4.92
C GLU A 46 -17.37 -17.46 3.93
N PRO A 47 -17.59 -16.17 4.26
CA PRO A 47 -17.22 -15.07 3.37
C PRO A 47 -15.72 -14.76 3.38
N ALA A 48 -14.97 -15.19 4.40
CA ALA A 48 -13.53 -14.95 4.48
C ALA A 48 -12.83 -15.93 5.45
N THR A 49 -11.51 -15.97 5.39
CA THR A 49 -10.61 -16.57 6.39
C THR A 49 -9.58 -15.55 6.86
N VAL A 50 -9.05 -15.77 8.06
CA VAL A 50 -7.81 -15.12 8.52
C VAL A 50 -6.75 -16.17 8.78
N SER A 51 -5.55 -15.92 8.29
CA SER A 51 -4.34 -16.61 8.71
C SER A 51 -3.33 -15.60 9.26
N VAL A 52 -2.32 -16.06 9.98
CA VAL A 52 -1.22 -15.23 10.45
C VAL A 52 0.06 -15.77 9.83
N ASP A 53 0.81 -14.91 9.15
CA ASP A 53 2.08 -15.32 8.55
C ASP A 53 3.23 -15.36 9.58
N ASP A 54 4.40 -15.83 9.15
CA ASP A 54 5.58 -15.97 9.99
C ASP A 54 6.10 -14.63 10.54
N THR A 55 5.68 -13.51 9.95
CA THR A 55 6.02 -12.15 10.40
C THR A 55 4.97 -11.56 11.35
N GLY A 56 3.95 -12.32 11.71
CA GLY A 56 2.89 -11.91 12.62
C GLY A 56 1.80 -11.05 11.97
N ARG A 57 1.73 -10.98 10.63
CA ARG A 57 0.71 -10.21 9.92
C ARG A 57 -0.55 -11.03 9.78
N SER A 58 -1.70 -10.42 10.05
CA SER A 58 -3.00 -11.01 9.75
C SER A 58 -3.28 -10.89 8.25
N ILE A 59 -3.44 -12.03 7.58
CA ILE A 59 -3.84 -12.08 6.17
C ILE A 59 -5.29 -12.51 6.10
N ILE A 60 -6.14 -11.62 5.59
CA ILE A 60 -7.56 -11.88 5.38
C ILE A 60 -7.75 -12.23 3.92
N LYS A 61 -8.25 -13.43 3.63
CA LYS A 61 -8.59 -13.86 2.28
C LYS A 61 -10.10 -13.92 2.11
N LEU A 62 -10.61 -13.20 1.12
CA LEU A 62 -12.04 -13.21 0.82
C LEU A 62 -12.42 -14.45 0.01
N SER A 63 -13.62 -14.97 0.23
CA SER A 63 -14.11 -16.19 -0.40
C SER A 63 -14.38 -16.01 -1.89
N PRO A 64 -13.86 -16.85 -2.79
CA PRO A 64 -14.16 -16.73 -4.21
C PRO A 64 -15.63 -17.00 -4.54
N SER A 65 -16.37 -17.62 -3.62
CA SER A 65 -17.81 -17.87 -3.75
C SER A 65 -18.66 -16.61 -3.56
N CYS A 66 -18.05 -15.47 -3.19
CA CYS A 66 -18.72 -14.20 -3.00
C CYS A 66 -18.13 -13.13 -3.94
N SER A 67 -19.01 -12.32 -4.54
CA SER A 67 -18.63 -11.28 -5.50
C SER A 67 -18.73 -9.86 -4.95
N SER A 68 -19.42 -9.66 -3.82
CA SER A 68 -19.62 -8.34 -3.21
C SER A 68 -19.52 -8.43 -1.69
N PHE A 69 -18.53 -7.73 -1.14
CA PHE A 69 -18.16 -7.75 0.26
C PHE A 69 -18.30 -6.37 0.88
N GLU A 70 -18.56 -6.36 2.18
CA GLU A 70 -18.32 -5.20 3.04
C GLU A 70 -17.38 -5.63 4.17
N ILE A 71 -16.36 -4.82 4.43
CA ILE A 71 -15.36 -5.05 5.48
C ILE A 71 -15.31 -3.86 6.44
N ALA A 72 -15.21 -4.14 7.73
CA ALA A 72 -14.92 -3.14 8.75
C ALA A 72 -13.99 -3.71 9.81
N PHE A 73 -13.14 -2.85 10.38
CA PHE A 73 -12.27 -3.19 11.50
C PHE A 73 -12.87 -2.62 12.78
N ARG A 74 -13.04 -3.48 13.78
CA ARG A 74 -13.85 -3.23 14.97
C ARG A 74 -13.06 -3.50 16.24
N LYS A 75 -13.06 -2.55 17.17
CA LYS A 75 -12.40 -2.68 18.48
C LYS A 75 -12.72 -3.99 19.23
N ALA A 76 -13.96 -4.46 19.17
CA ALA A 76 -14.43 -5.59 19.97
C ALA A 76 -14.10 -6.96 19.37
N VAL A 77 -14.02 -7.07 18.04
CA VAL A 77 -13.97 -8.36 17.34
C VAL A 77 -12.81 -8.48 16.35
N GLY A 78 -12.07 -7.40 16.10
CA GLY A 78 -10.98 -7.36 15.12
C GLY A 78 -11.49 -6.96 13.74
N VAL A 79 -11.89 -7.93 12.92
CA VAL A 79 -12.49 -7.66 11.60
C VAL A 79 -13.88 -8.24 11.50
N THR A 80 -14.75 -7.55 10.77
CA THR A 80 -16.07 -8.03 10.34
C THR A 80 -16.11 -8.04 8.82
N VAL A 81 -16.46 -9.17 8.22
CA VAL A 81 -16.68 -9.32 6.76
C VAL A 81 -18.09 -9.81 6.54
N SER A 82 -18.87 -9.10 5.74
CA SER A 82 -20.16 -9.55 5.26
C SER A 82 -20.11 -9.74 3.74
N CYS A 83 -20.84 -10.74 3.25
CA CYS A 83 -21.00 -10.99 1.83
C CYS A 83 -22.44 -10.72 1.44
N ALA A 84 -22.63 -9.85 0.44
CA ALA A 84 -23.95 -9.48 -0.08
C ALA A 84 -24.41 -10.40 -1.22
N LYS A 85 -23.47 -10.96 -2.01
CA LYS A 85 -23.76 -11.74 -3.22
C LYS A 85 -22.86 -12.97 -3.35
N PRO A 86 -23.38 -14.19 -3.15
CA PRO A 86 -24.68 -14.49 -2.52
C PRO A 86 -24.67 -14.05 -1.04
N SER A 87 -25.83 -13.78 -0.44
CA SER A 87 -25.85 -13.41 0.98
C SER A 87 -25.31 -14.56 1.84
N MET A 88 -24.28 -14.29 2.63
CA MET A 88 -23.71 -15.23 3.62
C MET A 88 -23.81 -14.64 5.02
N ALA A 89 -23.76 -15.50 6.04
CA ALA A 89 -23.68 -15.04 7.42
C ALA A 89 -22.44 -14.14 7.61
N PRO A 90 -22.56 -13.00 8.32
CA PRO A 90 -21.41 -12.19 8.67
C PRO A 90 -20.35 -13.01 9.41
N TRP A 91 -19.10 -12.78 9.07
CA TRP A 91 -17.95 -13.45 9.64
C TRP A 91 -17.09 -12.46 10.39
N THR A 92 -16.51 -12.90 11.50
CA THR A 92 -15.65 -12.07 12.32
C THR A 92 -14.44 -12.85 12.78
N ALA A 93 -13.30 -12.18 12.90
CA ALA A 93 -12.11 -12.79 13.46
C ALA A 93 -11.18 -11.77 14.13
N PRO A 94 -10.45 -12.17 15.19
CA PRO A 94 -9.41 -11.33 15.75
C PRO A 94 -8.30 -11.09 14.73
N ILE A 95 -7.72 -9.89 14.77
CA ILE A 95 -6.62 -9.46 13.90
C ILE A 95 -5.45 -8.92 14.73
N LYS A 96 -4.29 -8.84 14.09
CA LYS A 96 -3.10 -8.17 14.61
C LYS A 96 -3.08 -6.70 14.19
N ASP A 97 -2.05 -5.99 14.64
CA ASP A 97 -1.82 -4.57 14.32
C ASP A 97 -1.45 -4.32 12.84
N TYR A 98 -1.05 -5.36 12.12
CA TYR A 98 -0.86 -5.33 10.67
C TYR A 98 -1.80 -6.32 9.97
N VAL A 99 -2.72 -5.77 9.18
CA VAL A 99 -3.65 -6.51 8.32
C VAL A 99 -3.34 -6.34 6.84
N ILE A 100 -3.39 -7.45 6.11
CA ILE A 100 -3.41 -7.50 4.65
C ILE A 100 -4.72 -8.15 4.21
N VAL A 101 -5.55 -7.42 3.46
CA VAL A 101 -6.77 -7.92 2.83
C VAL A 101 -6.46 -8.31 1.40
N ARG A 102 -6.67 -9.58 1.08
CA ARG A 102 -6.42 -10.20 -0.23
C ARG A 102 -7.73 -10.37 -1.00
N LEU A 103 -7.83 -9.71 -2.14
CA LEU A 103 -9.04 -9.59 -2.95
C LEU A 103 -8.97 -10.50 -4.18
N ASN A 104 -10.08 -11.18 -4.50
CA ASN A 104 -10.18 -11.97 -5.71
C ASN A 104 -10.37 -11.06 -6.94
N PRO A 105 -9.86 -11.45 -8.13
CA PRO A 105 -10.15 -10.74 -9.37
C PRO A 105 -11.65 -10.54 -9.59
N GLY A 106 -12.03 -9.35 -10.03
CA GLY A 106 -13.43 -8.96 -10.29
C GLY A 106 -14.36 -8.85 -9.07
N SER A 107 -13.86 -9.06 -7.85
CA SER A 107 -14.66 -8.86 -6.65
C SER A 107 -14.90 -7.38 -6.35
N GLN A 108 -16.02 -7.08 -5.70
CA GLN A 108 -16.35 -5.74 -5.21
C GLN A 108 -16.21 -5.69 -3.70
N LEU A 109 -15.48 -4.72 -3.17
CA LEU A 109 -15.29 -4.50 -1.75
C LEU A 109 -15.75 -3.10 -1.35
N ILE A 110 -16.58 -3.02 -0.31
CA ILE A 110 -16.89 -1.78 0.40
C ILE A 110 -16.08 -1.77 1.70
N ILE A 111 -15.23 -0.76 1.86
CA ILE A 111 -14.56 -0.49 3.14
C ILE A 111 -15.51 0.38 3.95
N ALA A 112 -16.14 -0.23 4.95
CA ALA A 112 -17.08 0.42 5.84
C ALA A 112 -16.38 1.11 7.02
N LYS A 113 -17.14 1.94 7.73
CA LYS A 113 -16.69 2.67 8.93
C LYS A 113 -16.04 1.72 9.93
N SER A 114 -14.79 2.00 10.28
CA SER A 114 -13.95 1.18 11.16
C SER A 114 -13.49 1.99 12.37
N ASP A 115 -13.30 1.31 13.51
CA ASP A 115 -13.00 1.90 14.82
C ASP A 115 -11.97 1.11 15.65
N ASP A 116 -11.22 0.22 15.01
CA ASP A 116 -10.14 -0.51 15.67
C ASP A 116 -9.01 0.46 16.10
N PRO A 117 -8.74 0.60 17.42
CA PRO A 117 -7.76 1.57 17.90
C PRO A 117 -6.33 1.05 17.89
N VAL A 118 -6.10 -0.22 17.55
CA VAL A 118 -4.78 -0.88 17.60
C VAL A 118 -4.20 -1.08 16.21
N LEU A 119 -5.06 -1.22 15.18
CA LEU A 119 -4.64 -1.40 13.80
C LEU A 119 -3.70 -0.27 13.34
N GLY A 120 -2.42 -0.62 13.16
CA GLY A 120 -1.35 0.31 12.80
C GLY A 120 -0.98 0.27 11.33
N ARG A 121 -1.22 -0.86 10.64
CA ARG A 121 -0.92 -1.03 9.22
C ARG A 121 -2.04 -1.78 8.52
N LEU A 122 -2.49 -1.24 7.40
CA LEU A 122 -3.58 -1.81 6.61
C LEU A 122 -3.20 -1.83 5.13
N SER A 123 -3.38 -2.98 4.50
CA SER A 123 -3.13 -3.16 3.06
C SER A 123 -4.34 -3.83 2.40
N PHE A 124 -4.74 -3.32 1.24
CA PHE A 124 -5.68 -3.97 0.33
C PHE A 124 -4.93 -4.32 -0.94
N SER A 125 -4.95 -5.59 -1.31
CA SER A 125 -4.20 -6.06 -2.48
C SER A 125 -4.92 -7.17 -3.24
N ALA A 126 -4.83 -7.16 -4.57
CA ALA A 126 -5.30 -8.29 -5.36
C ALA A 126 -4.48 -9.57 -5.07
N LEU A 127 -5.15 -10.72 -5.18
CA LEU A 127 -4.54 -12.04 -5.08
C LEU A 127 -3.71 -12.41 -6.32
N SER A 128 -4.10 -11.91 -7.50
CA SER A 128 -3.40 -12.13 -8.75
C SER A 128 -3.30 -10.83 -9.55
N GLN A 129 -2.53 -10.86 -10.63
CA GLN A 129 -2.41 -9.74 -11.56
C GLN A 129 -3.46 -9.79 -12.67
N ASP A 130 -4.42 -10.71 -12.57
CA ASP A 130 -5.40 -10.96 -13.62
C ASP A 130 -6.42 -9.83 -13.70
N THR A 131 -6.96 -9.64 -14.91
CA THR A 131 -8.08 -8.74 -15.14
C THR A 131 -9.41 -9.53 -15.13
N PRO A 132 -10.52 -8.93 -14.64
CA PRO A 132 -10.63 -7.59 -14.08
C PRO A 132 -10.00 -7.47 -12.67
N GLN A 133 -9.43 -6.28 -12.38
CA GLN A 133 -8.96 -5.96 -11.03
C GLN A 133 -10.15 -5.88 -10.05
N PRO A 134 -9.93 -6.14 -8.74
CA PRO A 134 -10.97 -5.96 -7.73
C PRO A 134 -11.35 -4.48 -7.62
N LEU A 135 -12.65 -4.22 -7.46
CA LEU A 135 -13.21 -2.88 -7.35
C LEU A 135 -13.45 -2.51 -5.88
N VAL A 136 -12.84 -1.44 -5.39
CA VAL A 136 -12.92 -0.98 -4.02
C VAL A 136 -13.71 0.33 -3.94
N THR A 137 -14.69 0.37 -3.04
CA THR A 137 -15.42 1.58 -2.66
C THR A 137 -15.09 1.91 -1.21
N ILE A 138 -14.72 3.16 -0.94
CA ILE A 138 -14.41 3.61 0.41
C ILE A 138 -15.63 4.38 0.91
N ALA A 139 -16.30 3.86 1.94
CA ALA A 139 -17.43 4.57 2.53
C ALA A 139 -16.96 5.91 3.16
N PRO A 140 -17.84 6.92 3.25
CA PRO A 140 -17.52 8.16 3.94
C PRO A 140 -17.03 7.86 5.37
N GLN A 141 -15.92 8.48 5.76
CA GLN A 141 -15.31 8.31 7.09
C GLN A 141 -14.93 6.85 7.43
N ALA A 142 -14.75 5.99 6.41
CA ALA A 142 -14.45 4.57 6.60
C ALA A 142 -13.26 4.31 7.55
N LEU A 143 -12.24 5.15 7.45
CA LEU A 143 -10.94 4.96 8.11
C LEU A 143 -10.71 5.96 9.25
N GLU A 144 -11.68 6.83 9.55
CA GLU A 144 -11.53 7.92 10.53
C GLU A 144 -11.25 7.40 11.95
N GLY A 145 -11.91 6.32 12.34
CA GLY A 145 -11.79 5.72 13.67
C GLY A 145 -10.56 4.86 13.89
N LEU A 146 -9.71 4.65 12.88
CA LEU A 146 -8.48 3.86 12.98
C LEU A 146 -7.35 4.70 13.56
N THR A 147 -7.47 5.06 14.83
CA THR A 147 -6.63 6.09 15.45
C THR A 147 -5.13 5.78 15.47
N SER A 148 -4.75 4.50 15.46
CA SER A 148 -3.33 4.07 15.45
C SER A 148 -2.77 3.84 14.05
N LEU A 149 -3.58 4.00 13.00
CA LEU A 149 -3.16 3.72 11.63
C LEU A 149 -2.01 4.63 11.22
N ALA A 150 -0.84 4.02 11.01
CA ALA A 150 0.39 4.68 10.60
C ALA A 150 0.67 4.46 9.11
N ARG A 151 0.24 3.32 8.53
CA ARG A 151 0.48 3.04 7.10
C ARG A 151 -0.74 2.43 6.42
N LEU A 152 -1.05 2.94 5.23
CA LEU A 152 -2.15 2.47 4.39
C LEU A 152 -1.67 2.19 2.97
N PHE A 153 -2.00 1.01 2.45
CA PHE A 153 -1.56 0.55 1.13
C PHE A 153 -2.73 0.06 0.30
N PHE A 154 -2.77 0.50 -0.95
CA PHE A 154 -3.65 0.00 -1.99
C PHE A 154 -2.79 -0.47 -3.16
N ASP A 155 -2.79 -1.77 -3.44
CA ASP A 155 -1.93 -2.38 -4.47
C ASP A 155 -2.76 -3.24 -5.44
N ARG A 156 -2.70 -2.91 -6.73
CA ARG A 156 -3.42 -3.63 -7.81
C ARG A 156 -4.92 -3.72 -7.51
N ILE A 157 -5.55 -2.57 -7.34
CA ILE A 157 -6.99 -2.47 -7.15
C ILE A 157 -7.52 -1.32 -8.00
N ASP A 158 -8.77 -1.44 -8.42
CA ASP A 158 -9.51 -0.33 -9.01
C ASP A 158 -10.40 0.31 -7.95
N PHE A 159 -10.46 1.63 -7.90
CA PHE A 159 -11.47 2.35 -7.15
C PHE A 159 -12.73 2.55 -8.00
N SER A 160 -13.90 2.43 -7.36
CA SER A 160 -15.18 2.76 -7.98
C SER A 160 -15.28 4.24 -8.33
N GLU A 161 -14.78 5.09 -7.44
CA GLU A 161 -14.59 6.52 -7.66
C GLU A 161 -13.12 6.81 -7.92
N ARG A 162 -12.80 7.38 -9.09
CA ARG A 162 -11.41 7.69 -9.47
C ARG A 162 -10.83 8.90 -8.72
N SER A 163 -11.68 9.74 -8.14
CA SER A 163 -11.25 10.81 -7.21
C SER A 163 -11.37 10.27 -5.79
N VAL A 164 -10.24 9.91 -5.19
CA VAL A 164 -10.17 9.24 -3.90
C VAL A 164 -9.99 10.29 -2.79
N ALA A 165 -11.05 10.53 -2.03
CA ALA A 165 -11.01 11.41 -0.85
C ALA A 165 -10.93 10.58 0.44
N LEU A 166 -9.88 10.79 1.23
CA LEU A 166 -9.64 10.04 2.47
C LEU A 166 -9.57 10.96 3.67
N THR A 167 -10.31 10.62 4.74
CA THR A 167 -10.12 11.19 6.08
C THR A 167 -9.40 10.17 6.95
N LEU A 168 -8.17 10.49 7.35
CA LEU A 168 -7.23 9.54 7.96
C LEU A 168 -6.74 10.01 9.33
N SER A 169 -6.26 9.05 10.13
CA SER A 169 -5.64 9.33 11.43
C SER A 169 -4.49 10.34 11.30
N SER A 170 -4.33 11.20 12.32
CA SER A 170 -3.17 12.10 12.41
C SER A 170 -1.84 11.37 12.61
N ARG A 171 -1.88 10.06 12.90
CA ARG A 171 -0.68 9.20 13.00
C ARG A 171 -0.21 8.61 11.68
N LEU A 172 -1.00 8.73 10.60
CA LEU A 172 -0.61 8.18 9.30
C LEU A 172 0.68 8.84 8.83
N THR A 173 1.71 8.06 8.54
CA THR A 173 3.01 8.51 8.02
C THR A 173 3.11 8.25 6.52
N ASP A 174 2.63 7.08 6.08
CA ASP A 174 2.83 6.59 4.71
C ASP A 174 1.50 6.14 4.10
N LEU A 175 1.22 6.67 2.91
CA LEU A 175 0.09 6.26 2.08
C LEU A 175 0.58 5.86 0.69
N LEU A 176 0.25 4.65 0.26
CA LEU A 176 0.69 4.12 -1.02
C LEU A 176 -0.50 3.70 -1.88
N PHE A 177 -0.48 4.18 -3.12
CA PHE A 177 -1.29 3.70 -4.22
C PHE A 177 -0.35 3.13 -5.28
N GLN A 178 -0.53 1.86 -5.61
CA GLN A 178 0.30 1.15 -6.56
C GLN A 178 -0.55 0.36 -7.54
N PHE A 179 -0.33 0.52 -8.85
CA PHE A 179 -1.13 -0.15 -9.88
C PHE A 179 -2.64 0.07 -9.68
N THR A 180 -3.05 1.33 -9.46
CA THR A 180 -4.47 1.68 -9.25
C THR A 180 -4.98 2.61 -10.33
N ASN A 181 -6.30 2.71 -10.48
CA ASN A 181 -6.97 3.62 -11.41
C ASN A 181 -7.29 5.01 -10.81
N ALA A 182 -6.71 5.36 -9.66
CA ALA A 182 -6.97 6.65 -9.02
C ALA A 182 -6.43 7.80 -9.89
N GLU A 183 -7.30 8.74 -10.27
CA GLU A 183 -6.95 9.89 -11.09
C GLU A 183 -6.67 11.13 -10.23
N ASP A 184 -7.30 11.22 -9.06
CA ASP A 184 -7.09 12.29 -8.09
C ASP A 184 -7.13 11.73 -6.66
N VAL A 185 -6.32 12.31 -5.77
CA VAL A 185 -6.21 11.90 -4.37
C VAL A 185 -6.20 13.13 -3.48
N SER A 186 -7.19 13.25 -2.61
CA SER A 186 -7.27 14.27 -1.56
C SER A 186 -7.28 13.64 -0.18
N ILE A 187 -6.46 14.18 0.72
CA ILE A 187 -6.23 13.58 2.04
C ILE A 187 -6.53 14.62 3.12
N SER A 188 -7.55 14.40 3.93
CA SER A 188 -7.77 15.14 5.18
C SER A 188 -7.27 14.33 6.37
N SER A 189 -6.78 15.03 7.39
CA SER A 189 -6.50 14.42 8.69
C SER A 189 -7.61 14.76 9.67
N VAL A 190 -7.94 13.83 10.55
CA VAL A 190 -8.87 14.07 11.68
C VAL A 190 -8.41 15.25 12.54
N ASP A 191 -7.09 15.40 12.71
CA ASP A 191 -6.49 16.57 13.31
C ASP A 191 -5.36 17.11 12.41
N PRO A 192 -5.67 18.09 11.54
CA PRO A 192 -4.69 18.66 10.62
C PRO A 192 -3.46 19.26 11.31
N LYS A 193 -3.58 19.73 12.55
CA LYS A 193 -2.46 20.34 13.28
C LYS A 193 -1.43 19.31 13.73
N THR A 194 -1.86 18.07 13.92
CA THR A 194 -0.99 16.98 14.41
C THR A 194 -0.65 15.95 13.34
N SER A 195 -1.17 16.09 12.12
CA SER A 195 -0.91 15.19 10.98
C SER A 195 0.57 14.82 10.82
N SER A 196 0.87 13.52 10.79
CA SER A 196 2.22 12.97 10.69
C SER A 196 2.56 12.49 9.28
N LEU A 197 1.71 12.81 8.30
CA LEU A 197 1.86 12.35 6.93
C LEU A 197 3.17 12.87 6.35
N SER A 198 4.08 11.95 6.04
CA SER A 198 5.40 12.22 5.49
C SER A 198 5.51 11.87 4.02
N SER A 199 4.82 10.81 3.58
CA SER A 199 4.94 10.33 2.21
C SER A 199 3.60 9.90 1.61
N VAL A 200 3.42 10.22 0.33
CA VAL A 200 2.39 9.63 -0.54
C VAL A 200 3.08 9.07 -1.77
N THR A 201 2.89 7.80 -2.07
CA THR A 201 3.42 7.17 -3.29
C THR A 201 2.28 6.88 -4.24
N LEU A 202 2.45 7.29 -5.51
CA LEU A 202 1.48 7.12 -6.59
C LEU A 202 2.15 6.38 -7.76
N SER A 203 2.62 5.16 -7.50
CA SER A 203 3.41 4.38 -8.46
C SER A 203 2.51 3.65 -9.45
N TYR A 204 2.78 3.77 -10.74
CA TYR A 204 2.00 3.09 -11.80
C TYR A 204 0.48 3.31 -11.63
N THR A 205 0.10 4.52 -11.24
CA THR A 205 -1.29 4.93 -11.03
C THR A 205 -1.70 5.87 -12.16
N ASP A 206 -2.94 5.76 -12.65
CA ASP A 206 -3.45 6.49 -13.83
C ASP A 206 -3.71 7.99 -13.55
N VAL A 207 -2.73 8.70 -13.03
CA VAL A 207 -2.84 10.12 -12.67
C VAL A 207 -2.81 10.99 -13.93
N LYS A 208 -3.98 11.33 -14.47
CA LYS A 208 -4.11 12.17 -15.68
C LYS A 208 -4.09 13.67 -15.42
N VAL A 209 -4.40 14.06 -14.19
CA VAL A 209 -4.45 15.46 -13.74
C VAL A 209 -3.50 15.61 -12.56
N LEU A 210 -2.99 16.83 -12.33
CA LEU A 210 -2.16 17.09 -11.15
C LEU A 210 -2.98 16.75 -9.90
N PRO A 211 -2.57 15.76 -9.08
CA PRO A 211 -3.40 15.29 -7.97
C PRO A 211 -3.44 16.31 -6.83
N GLY A 212 -4.58 16.40 -6.14
CA GLY A 212 -4.86 17.30 -5.01
C GLY A 212 -3.71 17.42 -4.02
N VAL A 213 -3.15 16.26 -3.67
CA VAL A 213 -2.03 16.11 -2.74
C VAL A 213 -0.80 16.97 -3.06
N LEU A 214 -0.57 17.37 -4.32
CA LEU A 214 0.58 18.19 -4.71
C LEU A 214 0.42 19.69 -4.46
N TYR A 215 -0.80 20.20 -4.43
CA TYR A 215 -1.07 21.65 -4.34
C TYR A 215 -1.86 22.06 -3.10
N GLU A 216 -2.40 21.10 -2.34
CA GLU A 216 -3.02 21.35 -1.05
C GLU A 216 -1.97 21.77 0.00
N ARG A 217 -2.11 22.97 0.58
CA ARG A 217 -1.11 23.59 1.48
C ARG A 217 -1.11 23.09 2.93
N LYS A 218 -1.64 21.89 3.19
CA LYS A 218 -1.90 21.39 4.56
C LYS A 218 -0.85 20.40 5.09
N TYR A 219 0.20 20.12 4.32
CA TYR A 219 1.21 19.12 4.66
C TYR A 219 2.43 19.74 5.36
N LYS A 220 3.09 18.94 6.22
CA LYS A 220 4.28 19.36 6.96
C LYS A 220 5.48 19.59 6.02
N PRO A 221 6.43 20.47 6.38
CA PRO A 221 7.70 20.57 5.66
C PRO A 221 8.41 19.21 5.55
N GLY A 222 8.91 18.89 4.36
CA GLY A 222 9.53 17.59 4.08
C GLY A 222 8.56 16.49 3.65
N PHE A 223 7.28 16.81 3.46
CA PHE A 223 6.32 15.94 2.79
C PHE A 223 6.79 15.57 1.37
N GLN A 224 6.71 14.29 1.02
CA GLN A 224 7.18 13.76 -0.26
C GLN A 224 6.03 13.11 -1.03
N VAL A 225 5.98 13.41 -2.33
CA VAL A 225 5.17 12.63 -3.28
C VAL A 225 6.13 11.86 -4.19
N LEU A 226 5.98 10.53 -4.20
CA LEU A 226 6.89 9.61 -4.88
C LEU A 226 6.14 8.83 -5.98
N GLY A 227 6.88 8.30 -6.96
CA GLY A 227 6.34 7.36 -7.95
C GLY A 227 5.49 7.97 -9.06
N LEU A 228 5.30 9.30 -9.06
CA LEU A 228 4.62 10.01 -10.14
C LEU A 228 5.42 9.93 -11.43
N THR A 229 4.88 9.23 -12.42
CA THR A 229 5.28 9.31 -13.82
C THR A 229 4.20 10.08 -14.57
N VAL A 230 4.51 11.31 -14.98
CA VAL A 230 3.64 12.20 -15.77
C VAL A 230 4.00 12.06 -17.24
#